data_AF-A0AAN9T1S2-F1
#
_entry.id   AF-A0AAN9T1S2-F1
#
_cell.length_a   1.000
_cell.length_b   1.000
_cell.length_c   1.000
_cell.angle_alpha   90.00
_cell.angle_beta   90.00
_cell.angle_gamma   90.00
#
_symmetry.space_group_name_H-M   'P 1'
#
loop_
_entity.id
_entity.type
_entity.pdbx_description
1 polymer ?
#
loop_
_entity_poly.entity_id
_entity_poly.type
_entity_poly.pdbx_seq_one_letter_code
_entity_poly.pdbx_strand_id
1 'polypeptide(L)'
;MSCRSVSVFLFLNLIFFSMATSNPLVTNNPKCPDLHICASILLPPFKPDGHCCSLIAGLIDLEASLCLCAILKLGLGDIIKIPLDILLNLQLNNCGRHKPPSYTCK
;
A
#
# COMPACT_ATOMS: atom_id res chain seq x y z
N MET A 1 20.21 46.86 -11.21
CA MET A 1 19.35 46.51 -10.06
C MET A 1 18.34 45.45 -10.48
N SER A 2 18.76 44.23 -10.86
CA SER A 2 17.82 43.14 -11.20
C SER A 2 18.57 41.80 -11.34
N CYS A 3 18.89 41.16 -10.22
CA CYS A 3 19.41 39.78 -10.21
C CYS A 3 19.03 39.10 -8.88
N ARG A 4 19.05 39.89 -7.79
CA ARG A 4 18.54 39.50 -6.47
C ARG A 4 17.05 39.14 -6.50
N SER A 5 16.20 39.90 -7.20
CA SER A 5 14.77 39.61 -7.26
C SER A 5 14.45 38.30 -8.00
N VAL A 6 15.08 38.06 -9.16
CA VAL A 6 14.83 36.84 -9.97
C VAL A 6 15.28 35.59 -9.21
N SER A 7 16.42 35.68 -8.53
CA SER A 7 16.92 34.60 -7.67
C SER A 7 15.92 34.29 -6.54
N VAL A 8 15.41 35.31 -5.85
CA VAL A 8 14.41 35.14 -4.78
C VAL A 8 13.12 34.49 -5.29
N PHE A 9 12.63 34.88 -6.47
CA PHE A 9 11.44 34.26 -7.07
C PHE A 9 11.67 32.78 -7.40
N LEU A 10 12.81 32.40 -7.96
CA LEU A 10 13.13 31.00 -8.28
C LEU A 10 13.23 30.15 -7.01
N PHE A 11 13.88 30.67 -5.96
CA PHE A 11 13.97 29.99 -4.67
C PHE A 11 12.60 29.84 -4.01
N LEU A 12 11.76 30.88 -3.99
CA LEU A 12 10.40 30.76 -3.46
C LEU A 12 9.60 29.69 -4.21
N ASN A 13 9.66 29.66 -5.54
CA ASN A 13 8.97 28.63 -6.32
C ASN A 13 9.50 27.23 -6.03
N LEU A 14 10.83 27.03 -5.97
CA LEU A 14 11.46 25.76 -5.59
C LEU A 14 11.07 25.29 -4.17
N ILE A 15 10.96 26.23 -3.22
CA ILE A 15 10.50 25.94 -1.86
C ILE A 15 9.01 25.57 -1.86
N PHE A 16 8.17 26.27 -2.63
CA PHE A 16 6.75 25.93 -2.81
C PHE A 16 6.55 24.55 -3.46
N PHE A 17 7.38 24.18 -4.45
CA PHE A 17 7.38 22.82 -5.02
C PHE A 17 7.84 21.76 -4.01
N SER A 18 8.74 22.12 -3.10
CA SER A 18 9.21 21.22 -2.03
C SER A 18 8.16 21.07 -0.90
N MET A 19 7.38 22.12 -0.62
CA MET A 19 6.29 22.10 0.35
C MET A 19 5.01 21.41 -0.16
N ALA A 20 4.97 20.98 -1.43
CA ALA A 20 3.97 20.04 -1.92
C ALA A 20 4.12 18.63 -1.29
N THR A 21 5.13 18.40 -0.44
CA THR A 21 5.07 17.28 0.52
C THR A 21 4.30 17.72 1.77
N SER A 22 2.98 17.60 1.68
CA SER A 22 2.11 17.60 2.84
C SER A 22 2.58 16.53 3.82
N ASN A 23 2.96 16.94 5.03
CA ASN A 23 3.10 16.16 6.27
C ASN A 23 3.31 14.64 6.11
N PRO A 24 4.44 14.04 6.53
CA PRO A 24 4.41 12.66 6.99
C PRO A 24 3.73 12.65 8.37
N LEU A 25 2.46 13.03 8.43
CA LEU A 25 1.56 12.29 9.28
C LEU A 25 1.69 10.87 8.74
N VAL A 26 2.49 10.09 9.45
CA VAL A 26 2.24 8.68 9.63
C VAL A 26 0.82 8.60 10.24
N THR A 27 -0.21 8.91 9.45
CA THR A 27 -1.40 8.10 9.48
C THR A 27 -0.86 6.73 9.15
N ASN A 28 -0.77 5.88 10.17
CA ASN A 28 -0.41 4.47 10.08
C ASN A 28 -1.41 3.67 9.21
N ASN A 29 -2.10 4.34 8.28
CA ASN A 29 -3.12 3.81 7.43
C ASN A 29 -2.92 4.43 6.02
N PRO A 30 -2.17 3.77 5.12
CA PRO A 30 -2.18 4.15 3.72
C PRO A 30 -3.63 4.24 3.23
N LYS A 31 -3.90 5.14 2.28
CA LYS A 31 -5.25 5.28 1.74
C LYS A 31 -5.53 4.11 0.80
N CYS A 32 -6.03 3.03 1.38
CA CYS A 32 -6.30 1.79 0.66
C CYS A 32 -7.55 1.93 -0.21
N PRO A 33 -7.52 1.49 -1.47
CA PRO A 33 -8.74 1.27 -2.24
C PRO A 33 -9.56 0.15 -1.60
N ASP A 34 -10.83 0.08 -1.98
CA ASP A 34 -11.68 -1.02 -1.53
C ASP A 34 -11.20 -2.35 -2.16
N LEU A 35 -10.69 -3.22 -1.30
CA LEU A 35 -10.03 -4.48 -1.67
C LEU A 35 -10.84 -5.69 -1.19
N HIS A 36 -12.14 -5.56 -0.92
CA HIS A 36 -12.95 -6.66 -0.40
C HIS A 36 -12.85 -7.95 -1.23
N ILE A 37 -12.73 -7.84 -2.57
CA ILE A 37 -12.56 -8.97 -3.50
C ILE A 37 -11.22 -9.72 -3.28
N CYS A 38 -10.21 -9.07 -2.70
CA CYS A 38 -8.96 -9.72 -2.33
C CYS A 38 -9.09 -10.63 -1.09
N ALA A 39 -10.20 -10.56 -0.37
CA ALA A 39 -10.50 -11.44 0.77
C ALA A 39 -11.03 -12.83 0.33
N SER A 40 -11.21 -13.11 -0.97
CA SER A 40 -11.69 -14.41 -1.46
C SER A 40 -10.78 -15.59 -1.05
N ILE A 41 -9.49 -15.33 -0.76
CA ILE A 41 -8.56 -16.35 -0.26
C ILE A 41 -8.82 -16.76 1.19
N LEU A 42 -9.76 -16.12 1.88
CA LEU A 42 -10.12 -16.40 3.27
C LEU A 42 -11.22 -17.45 3.41
N LEU A 43 -12.01 -17.66 2.35
CA LEU A 43 -13.14 -18.59 2.36
C LEU A 43 -12.85 -19.79 1.44
N PRO A 44 -13.21 -21.02 1.83
CA PRO A 44 -13.16 -22.18 0.94
C PRO A 44 -13.86 -21.85 -0.40
N PRO A 45 -13.22 -22.09 -1.56
CA PRO A 45 -12.08 -22.98 -1.80
C PRO A 45 -10.67 -22.35 -1.68
N PHE A 46 -10.52 -21.22 -0.97
CA PHE A 46 -9.26 -20.49 -0.76
C PHE A 46 -8.56 -20.13 -2.08
N LYS A 47 -9.36 -19.65 -3.05
CA LYS A 47 -8.87 -19.32 -4.38
C LYS A 47 -8.64 -17.81 -4.48
N PRO A 48 -7.44 -17.37 -4.89
CA PRO A 48 -7.19 -15.95 -5.15
C PRO A 48 -8.00 -15.47 -6.35
N ASP A 49 -8.61 -14.29 -6.21
CA ASP A 49 -9.43 -13.67 -7.23
C ASP A 49 -8.57 -12.86 -8.21
N GLY A 50 -8.65 -13.16 -9.51
CA GLY A 50 -7.87 -12.45 -10.53
C GLY A 50 -8.21 -10.94 -10.60
N HIS A 51 -9.44 -10.58 -10.24
CA HIS A 51 -9.88 -9.19 -10.15
C HIS A 51 -9.13 -8.39 -9.07
N CYS A 52 -8.59 -9.05 -8.05
CA CYS A 52 -7.76 -8.40 -7.03
C CYS A 52 -6.47 -7.82 -7.64
N CYS A 53 -5.85 -8.50 -8.60
CA CYS A 53 -4.56 -8.09 -9.16
C CYS A 53 -4.64 -6.74 -9.87
N SER A 54 -5.76 -6.45 -10.54
CA SER A 54 -6.01 -5.15 -11.17
C SER A 54 -6.16 -4.02 -10.16
N LEU A 55 -6.72 -4.29 -8.97
CA LEU A 55 -6.92 -3.30 -7.93
C LEU A 55 -5.61 -2.88 -7.27
N ILE A 56 -4.68 -3.81 -7.09
CA ILE A 56 -3.36 -3.54 -6.51
C ILE A 56 -2.30 -3.13 -7.55
N ALA A 57 -2.62 -3.20 -8.85
CA ALA A 57 -1.67 -2.88 -9.91
C ALA A 57 -1.18 -1.43 -9.85
N GLY A 58 -2.05 -0.50 -9.43
CA GLY A 58 -1.72 0.92 -9.28
C GLY A 58 -1.03 1.27 -7.97
N LEU A 59 -0.84 0.32 -7.05
CA LEU A 59 -0.18 0.54 -5.76
C LEU A 59 1.30 0.15 -5.84
N ILE A 60 2.13 0.89 -5.09
CA ILE A 60 3.50 0.48 -4.82
C ILE A 60 3.50 -0.75 -3.90
N ASP A 61 4.56 -1.56 -3.94
CA ASP A 61 4.57 -2.85 -3.25
C ASP A 61 4.35 -2.75 -1.73
N LEU A 62 4.88 -1.69 -1.08
CA LEU A 62 4.65 -1.43 0.34
C LEU A 62 3.18 -1.12 0.64
N GLU A 63 2.56 -0.28 -0.19
CA GLU A 63 1.18 0.16 -0.03
C GLU A 63 0.21 -0.98 -0.30
N ALA A 64 0.45 -1.76 -1.36
CA ALA A 64 -0.29 -2.99 -1.65
C ALA A 64 -0.18 -3.98 -0.46
N SER A 65 1.02 -4.17 0.08
CA SER A 65 1.25 -5.08 1.21
C SER A 65 0.52 -4.64 2.49
N LEU A 66 0.55 -3.34 2.80
CA LEU A 66 -0.15 -2.76 3.95
C LEU A 66 -1.68 -2.91 3.81
N CYS A 67 -2.21 -2.58 2.63
CA CYS A 67 -3.65 -2.64 2.36
C CYS A 67 -4.18 -4.08 2.37
N LEU A 68 -3.47 -5.01 1.73
CA LEU A 68 -3.81 -6.42 1.77
C LEU A 68 -3.74 -6.98 3.20
N CYS A 69 -2.70 -6.64 3.97
CA CYS A 69 -2.58 -7.07 5.36
C CYS A 69 -3.76 -6.60 6.22
N ALA A 70 -4.24 -5.37 6.04
CA ALA A 70 -5.41 -4.86 6.74
C ALA A 70 -6.69 -5.66 6.41
N ILE A 71 -6.91 -5.99 5.14
CA ILE A 71 -8.03 -6.83 4.68
C ILE A 71 -7.94 -8.23 5.30
N LEU A 72 -6.76 -8.84 5.24
CA LEU A 72 -6.52 -10.16 5.83
C LEU A 72 -6.75 -10.13 7.34
N LYS A 73 -6.33 -9.10 8.04
CA LYS A 73 -6.54 -8.97 9.50
C LYS A 73 -8.02 -8.88 9.87
N LEU A 74 -8.83 -8.19 9.04
CA LEU A 74 -10.28 -8.03 9.26
C LEU A 74 -11.07 -9.32 9.01
N GLY A 75 -10.70 -10.12 8.00
CA GLY A 75 -11.40 -11.38 7.71
C GLY A 75 -10.80 -12.61 8.41
N LEU A 76 -9.51 -12.54 8.74
CA LEU A 76 -8.67 -13.44 9.53
C LEU A 76 -9.12 -13.66 10.98
N GLY A 77 -8.92 -12.63 11.80
CA GLY A 77 -8.89 -12.80 13.26
C GLY A 77 -8.11 -14.06 13.72
N ASP A 78 -8.34 -14.47 14.97
CA ASP A 78 -7.78 -15.69 15.56
C ASP A 78 -8.43 -17.00 15.03
N ILE A 79 -9.25 -16.92 13.97
CA ILE A 79 -10.10 -18.03 13.49
C ILE A 79 -9.26 -19.08 12.75
N ILE A 80 -8.23 -18.64 12.03
CA ILE A 80 -7.37 -19.50 11.22
C ILE A 80 -5.95 -19.46 11.77
N LYS A 81 -5.38 -20.63 12.10
CA LYS A 81 -4.00 -20.77 12.62
C LYS A 81 -2.91 -20.52 11.56
N ILE A 82 -3.27 -20.07 10.37
CA ILE A 82 -2.32 -19.80 9.28
C ILE A 82 -1.75 -18.40 9.51
N PRO A 83 -0.41 -18.26 9.53
CA PRO A 83 0.23 -16.95 9.64
C PRO A 83 -0.24 -15.98 8.54
N LEU A 84 -0.69 -14.79 8.95
CA LEU A 84 -1.14 -13.72 8.06
C LEU A 84 -0.12 -13.38 6.97
N ASP A 85 1.16 -13.42 7.31
CA ASP A 85 2.25 -13.16 6.37
C ASP A 85 2.31 -14.17 5.22
N ILE A 86 1.95 -15.43 5.46
CA ILE A 86 1.91 -16.48 4.42
C ILE A 86 0.77 -16.21 3.45
N LEU A 87 -0.42 -15.86 3.98
CA LEU A 87 -1.59 -15.52 3.16
C LEU A 87 -1.33 -14.27 2.32
N LEU A 88 -0.67 -13.27 2.91
CA LEU A 88 -0.26 -12.07 2.19
C LEU A 88 0.68 -12.42 1.03
N ASN A 89 1.72 -13.23 1.28
CA ASN A 89 2.64 -13.64 0.22
C ASN A 89 1.93 -14.45 -0.87
N LEU A 90 1.03 -15.37 -0.51
CA LEU A 90 0.27 -16.15 -1.47
C LEU A 90 -0.58 -15.25 -2.38
N GLN A 91 -1.26 -14.26 -1.81
CA GLN A 91 -2.10 -13.32 -2.55
C GLN A 91 -1.27 -12.42 -3.48
N LEU A 92 -0.14 -11.90 -3.00
CA LEU A 92 0.78 -11.10 -3.82
C LEU A 92 1.38 -11.92 -4.96
N ASN A 93 1.86 -13.14 -4.65
CA ASN A 93 2.49 -14.02 -5.63
C ASN A 93 1.51 -14.43 -6.74
N ASN A 94 0.22 -14.62 -6.41
CA ASN A 94 -0.80 -14.88 -7.42
C ASN A 94 -0.94 -13.73 -8.44
N CYS A 95 -0.63 -12.50 -8.02
CA CYS A 95 -0.60 -11.32 -8.88
C CYS A 95 0.80 -11.02 -9.46
N GLY A 96 1.77 -11.91 -9.29
CA GLY A 96 3.17 -11.69 -9.72
C GLY A 96 3.89 -10.59 -8.94
N ARG A 97 3.40 -10.25 -7.75
CA ARG A 97 3.98 -9.24 -6.84
C ARG A 97 4.63 -9.92 -5.65
N HIS A 98 5.50 -9.19 -4.96
CA HIS A 98 6.19 -9.67 -3.76
C HIS A 98 6.11 -8.66 -2.64
N LYS A 99 6.09 -9.16 -1.42
CA LYS A 99 6.14 -8.34 -0.21
C LYS A 99 7.54 -7.71 -0.08
N PRO A 100 7.68 -6.42 0.29
CA PRO A 100 8.98 -5.83 0.55
C PRO A 100 9.68 -6.52 1.73
N PRO A 101 11.02 -6.66 1.70
CA PRO A 101 11.77 -7.47 2.66
C PRO A 101 11.70 -6.96 4.10
N SER A 102 11.48 -5.66 4.29
CA SER A 102 11.36 -5.01 5.60
C SER A 102 9.94 -5.04 6.18
N TYR A 103 8.96 -5.59 5.45
CA TYR A 103 7.56 -5.61 5.87
C TYR A 103 7.15 -7.01 6.31
N THR A 104 6.41 -7.11 7.42
CA THR A 104 5.83 -8.37 7.91
C THR A 104 4.41 -8.12 8.39
N CYS A 105 3.45 -8.87 7.87
CA CYS A 105 2.06 -8.80 8.28
C CYS A 105 1.83 -9.67 9.53
N LYS A 106 1.22 -9.07 10.56
CA LYS A 106 1.02 -9.67 11.89
C LYS A 106 -0.42 -9.55 12.38
#